data_AF-A0A2N2X0G6-F1
#
_entry.id   AF-A0A2N2X0G6-F1
#
_cell.length_a   1.000
_cell.length_b   1.000
_cell.length_c   1.000
_cell.angle_alpha   90.00
_cell.angle_beta   90.00
_cell.angle_gamma   90.00
#
_symmetry.space_group_name_H-M   'P 1'
#
loop_
_entity.id
_entity.type
_entity.pdbx_description
1 polymer ?
#
loop_
_entity_poly.entity_id
_entity_poly.type
_entity_poly.pdbx_seq_one_letter_code
_entity_poly.pdbx_strand_id
1 'polypeptide(L)'
;MLSFKYYKTTWLILIIILMAIGIDFLLHEWVVPFLKSKGIEFLRAPGNVTIIAMILAFYDTVLWKLPVFNLLVNIPNIAGRYKGKIKFEFQEKKGEKECFIEVKQSASKIKIHTYFNNELDEKTDSKSLVEDIRLEEDGFFDIYLFYLNNGNKINSTLDCHEGANKLRYIPANKDRKAKLIGHYFTNRQIQTRGEIETEFESKNLKGEF
;
A
#
# COMPACT_ATOMS: atom_id res chain seq x y z
N MET A 1 1.73 14.40 -2.61
CA MET A 1 1.85 14.95 -1.24
C MET A 1 2.57 13.93 -0.39
N LEU A 2 3.67 14.33 0.24
CA LEU A 2 4.41 13.48 1.18
C LEU A 2 3.53 13.29 2.43
N SER A 3 3.31 12.05 2.84
CA SER A 3 2.57 11.69 4.05
C SER A 3 3.51 10.95 4.99
N PHE A 4 3.22 10.96 6.29
CA PHE A 4 3.99 10.21 7.29
C PHE A 4 3.10 9.33 8.16
N LYS A 5 1.91 8.96 7.65
CA LYS A 5 0.85 8.27 8.40
C LYS A 5 1.32 7.08 9.24
N TYR A 6 2.22 6.25 8.71
CA TYR A 6 2.67 5.01 9.37
C TYR A 6 4.09 5.09 9.94
N TYR A 7 4.68 6.29 10.00
CA TYR A 7 6.02 6.48 10.53
C TYR A 7 6.00 6.57 12.05
N LYS A 8 7.08 6.12 12.68
CA LYS A 8 7.34 6.37 14.10
C LYS A 8 7.76 7.84 14.27
N THR A 9 6.81 8.72 14.56
CA THR A 9 7.00 10.19 14.57
C THR A 9 8.22 10.63 15.37
N THR A 10 8.43 10.12 16.57
CA THR A 10 9.59 10.47 17.42
C THR A 10 10.91 10.16 16.72
N TRP A 11 11.05 8.95 16.18
CA TRP A 11 12.26 8.53 15.47
C TRP A 11 12.45 9.30 14.16
N LEU A 12 11.37 9.59 13.44
CA LEU A 12 11.41 10.38 12.22
C LEU A 12 11.95 11.80 12.49
N ILE A 13 11.46 12.46 13.53
CA ILE A 13 11.92 13.82 13.90
C ILE A 13 13.41 13.79 14.26
N LEU A 14 13.85 12.82 15.08
CA LEU A 14 15.26 12.68 15.44
C LEU A 14 16.15 12.45 14.21
N ILE A 15 15.73 11.58 13.29
CA ILE A 15 16.46 11.32 12.05
C ILE A 15 16.53 12.57 11.17
N ILE A 16 15.45 13.35 11.07
CA ILE A 16 15.46 14.62 10.30
C ILE A 16 16.46 15.62 10.88
N ILE A 17 16.50 15.77 12.20
CA ILE A 17 17.46 16.66 12.88
C ILE A 17 18.90 16.19 12.62
N LEU A 18 19.18 14.89 12.78
CA LEU A 18 20.49 14.32 12.53
C LEU A 18 20.90 14.46 11.05
N MET A 19 19.98 14.26 10.11
CA MET A 19 20.23 14.49 8.68
C MET A 19 20.54 15.95 8.41
N ALA A 20 19.83 16.90 9.01
CA ALA A 20 20.08 18.32 8.81
C ALA A 20 21.51 18.70 9.24
N ILE A 21 21.94 18.25 10.43
CA ILE A 21 23.30 18.49 10.94
C ILE A 21 24.33 17.79 10.04
N GLY A 22 24.10 16.53 9.68
CA GLY A 22 25.03 15.75 8.86
C GLY A 22 25.18 16.28 7.44
N ILE A 23 24.09 16.73 6.82
CA ILE A 23 24.11 17.35 5.49
C ILE A 23 24.86 18.68 5.54
N ASP A 24 24.59 19.52 6.54
CA ASP A 24 25.28 20.79 6.71
C ASP A 24 26.79 20.60 6.85
N PHE A 25 27.20 19.69 7.74
CA PHE A 25 28.59 19.30 7.92
C PHE A 25 29.23 18.78 6.61
N LEU A 26 28.56 17.87 5.90
CA LEU A 26 29.07 17.30 4.64
C LEU A 26 29.19 18.36 3.54
N LEU A 27 28.24 19.28 3.44
CA LEU A 27 28.29 20.36 2.47
C LEU A 27 29.45 21.32 2.78
N HIS A 28 29.60 21.72 4.04
CA HIS A 28 30.62 22.68 4.47
C HIS A 28 32.04 22.10 4.37
N GLU A 29 32.26 20.90 4.88
CA GLU A 29 33.60 20.32 5.00
C GLU A 29 34.09 19.62 3.73
N TRP A 30 33.18 19.08 2.91
CA TRP A 30 33.56 18.25 1.76
C TRP A 30 33.15 18.87 0.44
N VAL A 31 31.85 19.14 0.25
CA VAL A 31 31.33 19.49 -1.08
C VAL A 31 31.76 20.89 -1.51
N VAL A 32 31.61 21.90 -0.65
CA VAL A 32 32.00 23.28 -0.98
C VAL A 32 33.50 23.40 -1.25
N PRO A 33 34.41 22.87 -0.41
CA PRO A 33 35.84 22.88 -0.70
C PRO A 33 36.20 22.14 -1.99
N PHE A 34 35.59 20.98 -2.24
CA PHE A 34 35.80 20.23 -3.47
C PHE A 34 35.39 21.03 -4.71
N LEU A 35 34.23 21.68 -4.70
CA LEU A 35 33.76 22.49 -5.82
C LEU A 35 34.63 23.73 -6.05
N LYS A 36 35.06 24.39 -4.97
CA LYS A 36 36.03 25.49 -5.04
C LYS A 36 37.34 25.05 -5.67
N SER A 37 37.83 23.85 -5.34
CA SER A 37 39.05 23.29 -5.95
C SER A 37 38.92 23.07 -7.47
N LYS A 38 37.69 22.96 -7.99
CA LYS A 38 37.38 22.83 -9.42
C LYS A 38 37.03 24.17 -10.09
N GLY A 39 37.21 25.30 -9.39
CA GLY A 39 36.92 26.63 -9.91
C GLY A 39 35.42 26.96 -10.00
N ILE A 40 34.57 26.19 -9.32
CA ILE A 40 33.12 26.42 -9.30
C ILE A 40 32.80 27.25 -8.05
N GLU A 41 32.67 28.57 -8.20
CA GLU A 41 32.44 29.48 -7.07
C GLU A 41 30.96 29.71 -6.74
N PHE A 42 30.06 29.58 -7.73
CA PHE A 42 28.63 29.83 -7.56
C PHE A 42 27.82 28.54 -7.70
N LEU A 43 27.76 27.76 -6.62
CA LEU A 43 26.71 26.76 -6.47
C LEU A 43 25.77 27.20 -5.35
N ARG A 44 24.59 27.70 -5.71
CA ARG A 44 23.46 27.74 -4.77
C ARG A 44 22.96 26.30 -4.64
N ALA A 45 23.60 25.54 -3.74
CA ALA A 45 23.19 24.17 -3.46
C ALA A 45 21.68 24.13 -3.14
N PRO A 46 20.97 23.04 -3.46
CA PRO A 46 19.62 22.84 -2.96
C PRO A 46 19.68 22.98 -1.45
N GLY A 47 18.81 23.82 -0.86
CA GLY A 47 18.80 24.00 0.59
C GLY A 47 18.62 22.65 1.30
N ASN A 48 19.12 22.53 2.53
CA ASN A 48 19.08 21.29 3.32
C ASN A 48 17.68 20.64 3.32
N VAL A 49 16.62 21.46 3.34
CA VAL A 49 15.22 21.03 3.24
C VAL A 49 14.95 20.22 1.96
N THR A 50 15.44 20.65 0.80
CA THR A 50 15.24 19.96 -0.48
C THR A 50 15.95 18.61 -0.49
N ILE A 51 17.19 18.56 0.02
CA ILE A 51 17.96 17.31 0.11
C ILE A 51 17.27 16.32 1.03
N ILE A 52 16.84 16.77 2.21
CA ILE A 52 16.07 15.95 3.16
C ILE A 52 14.77 15.46 2.53
N ALA A 53 14.02 16.33 1.85
CA ALA A 53 12.77 15.93 1.19
C ALA A 53 12.98 14.87 0.10
N MET A 54 14.06 14.97 -0.68
CA MET A 54 14.42 13.94 -1.68
C MET A 54 14.78 12.61 -1.01
N ILE A 55 15.57 12.64 0.06
CA ILE A 55 15.94 11.44 0.82
C ILE A 55 14.68 10.78 1.40
N LEU A 56 13.78 11.57 2.01
CA LEU A 56 12.53 11.06 2.57
C LEU A 56 11.59 10.50 1.50
N ALA A 57 11.50 11.14 0.33
CA ALA A 57 10.70 10.63 -0.79
C ALA A 57 11.27 9.32 -1.35
N PHE A 58 12.60 9.20 -1.45
CA PHE A 58 13.26 7.97 -1.86
C PHE A 58 13.09 6.86 -0.81
N TYR A 59 13.20 7.22 0.48
CA TYR A 59 12.94 6.30 1.57
C TYR A 59 11.50 5.79 1.52
N ASP A 60 10.51 6.68 1.34
CA ASP A 60 9.09 6.34 1.34
C ASP A 60 8.71 5.34 0.25
N THR A 61 9.39 5.40 -0.90
CA THR A 61 9.04 4.61 -2.09
C THR A 61 9.84 3.32 -2.22
N VAL A 62 11.12 3.35 -1.83
CA VAL A 62 12.10 2.28 -2.10
C VAL A 62 12.70 1.71 -0.81
N LEU A 63 13.44 2.51 -0.04
CA LEU A 63 14.32 1.97 1.01
C LEU A 63 13.56 1.20 2.09
N TRP A 64 12.40 1.70 2.52
CA TRP A 64 11.61 1.10 3.60
C TRP A 64 11.21 -0.37 3.35
N LYS A 65 11.21 -0.83 2.09
CA LYS A 65 10.86 -2.20 1.72
C LYS A 65 11.93 -3.21 2.11
N LEU A 66 13.14 -2.74 2.41
CA LEU A 66 14.26 -3.57 2.83
C LEU A 66 14.16 -3.88 4.34
N PRO A 67 14.49 -5.12 4.78
CA PRO A 67 14.32 -5.53 6.18
C PRO A 67 14.99 -4.66 7.23
N VAL A 68 16.14 -4.04 6.92
CA VAL A 68 16.88 -3.19 7.86
C VAL A 68 16.27 -1.79 7.97
N PHE A 69 15.66 -1.31 6.90
CA PHE A 69 15.15 0.05 6.81
C PHE A 69 13.68 0.16 7.24
N ASN A 70 12.95 -0.95 7.38
CA ASN A 70 11.55 -0.93 7.83
C ASN A 70 11.36 -0.44 9.29
N LEU A 71 12.44 -0.27 10.05
CA LEU A 71 12.40 0.09 11.48
C LEU A 71 11.77 1.45 11.75
N LEU A 72 11.74 2.36 10.77
CA LEU A 72 11.15 3.69 10.91
C LEU A 72 9.62 3.70 10.72
N VAL A 73 9.03 2.59 10.25
CA VAL A 73 7.58 2.45 10.05
C VAL A 73 6.97 1.40 10.96
N ASN A 74 5.67 1.54 11.23
CA ASN A 74 4.89 0.67 12.12
C ASN A 74 4.06 -0.38 11.38
N ILE A 75 4.30 -0.58 10.08
CA ILE A 75 3.48 -1.45 9.23
C ILE A 75 4.35 -2.41 8.40
N PRO A 76 3.84 -3.61 8.09
CA PRO A 76 4.53 -4.55 7.22
C PRO A 76 4.44 -4.13 5.75
N ASN A 77 5.39 -4.61 4.95
CA ASN A 77 5.32 -4.52 3.50
C ASN A 77 4.44 -5.65 2.93
N ILE A 78 3.19 -5.30 2.63
CA ILE A 78 2.16 -6.17 2.07
C ILE A 78 1.99 -5.99 0.55
N ALA A 79 2.86 -5.23 -0.10
CA ALA A 79 2.79 -4.96 -1.53
C ALA A 79 2.94 -6.23 -2.39
N GLY A 80 2.10 -6.30 -3.43
CA GLY A 80 2.10 -7.35 -4.44
C GLY A 80 0.70 -7.71 -4.92
N ARG A 81 0.64 -8.74 -5.75
CA ARG A 81 -0.58 -9.34 -6.28
C ARG A 81 -0.89 -10.61 -5.53
N TYR A 82 -2.16 -10.78 -5.15
CA TYR A 82 -2.70 -11.93 -4.44
C TYR A 82 -3.80 -12.56 -5.30
N LYS A 83 -3.82 -13.88 -5.38
CA LYS A 83 -4.85 -14.66 -6.08
C LYS A 83 -5.69 -15.42 -5.05
N GLY A 84 -7.00 -15.46 -5.25
CA GLY A 84 -7.84 -16.33 -4.44
C GLY A 84 -9.30 -16.25 -4.81
N LYS A 85 -10.17 -16.35 -3.81
CA LYS A 85 -11.62 -16.42 -4.00
C LYS A 85 -12.37 -15.46 -3.09
N ILE A 86 -13.47 -14.95 -3.61
CA ILE A 86 -14.51 -14.27 -2.83
C ILE A 86 -15.70 -15.23 -2.70
N LYS A 87 -16.13 -15.47 -1.48
CA LYS A 87 -17.37 -16.20 -1.16
C LYS A 87 -18.44 -15.16 -0.92
N PHE A 88 -19.56 -15.26 -1.61
CA PHE A 88 -20.65 -14.30 -1.52
C PHE A 88 -21.95 -14.99 -1.17
N GLU A 89 -22.81 -14.28 -0.45
CA GLU A 89 -24.21 -14.64 -0.24
C GLU A 89 -25.10 -13.58 -0.90
N PHE A 90 -25.93 -14.01 -1.84
CA PHE A 90 -26.89 -13.15 -2.54
C PHE A 90 -28.23 -13.87 -2.62
N GLN A 91 -29.28 -13.26 -2.07
CA GLN A 91 -30.63 -13.86 -2.02
C GLN A 91 -30.61 -15.30 -1.50
N GLU A 92 -29.92 -15.52 -0.37
CA GLU A 92 -29.75 -16.84 0.29
C GLU A 92 -28.96 -17.88 -0.53
N LYS A 93 -28.49 -17.52 -1.73
CA LYS A 93 -27.59 -18.38 -2.52
C LYS A 93 -26.15 -18.05 -2.20
N LYS A 94 -25.41 -19.08 -1.80
CA LYS A 94 -23.96 -19.02 -1.61
C LYS A 94 -23.28 -19.32 -2.94
N GLY A 95 -22.23 -18.56 -3.23
CA GLY A 95 -21.37 -18.80 -4.38
C GLY A 95 -19.93 -18.40 -4.08
N GLU A 96 -19.04 -18.82 -4.97
CA GLU A 96 -17.64 -18.42 -4.94
C GLU A 96 -17.22 -17.91 -6.32
N LYS A 97 -16.32 -16.92 -6.35
CA LYS A 97 -15.70 -16.40 -7.57
C LYS A 97 -14.21 -16.23 -7.34
N GLU A 98 -13.41 -16.51 -8.37
CA GLU A 98 -12.00 -16.14 -8.32
C GLU A 98 -11.86 -14.61 -8.29
N CYS A 99 -10.81 -14.13 -7.63
CA CYS A 99 -10.46 -12.72 -7.58
C CYS A 99 -8.95 -12.53 -7.47
N PHE A 100 -8.50 -11.35 -7.87
CA PHE A 100 -7.14 -10.89 -7.63
C PHE A 100 -7.15 -9.59 -6.84
N ILE A 101 -6.31 -9.50 -5.82
CA ILE A 101 -6.08 -8.29 -5.04
C ILE A 101 -4.68 -7.78 -5.34
N GLU A 102 -4.57 -6.54 -5.77
CA GLU A 102 -3.32 -5.85 -5.99
C GLU A 102 -3.11 -4.75 -4.97
N VAL A 103 -2.03 -4.86 -4.22
CA VAL A 103 -1.65 -3.91 -3.17
C VAL A 103 -0.44 -3.13 -3.62
N LYS A 104 -0.63 -1.82 -3.87
CA LYS A 104 0.44 -0.86 -4.08
C LYS A 104 0.71 -0.12 -2.77
N GLN A 105 1.94 -0.18 -2.29
CA GLN A 105 2.31 0.35 -0.98
C GLN A 105 3.62 1.16 -1.03
N SER A 106 3.60 2.28 -0.32
CA SER A 106 4.76 3.05 0.14
C SER A 106 4.78 3.04 1.67
N ALA A 107 5.83 3.56 2.30
CA ALA A 107 5.90 3.59 3.76
C ALA A 107 4.79 4.45 4.40
N SER A 108 4.19 5.37 3.65
CA SER A 108 3.13 6.28 4.12
C SER A 108 1.74 6.01 3.55
N LYS A 109 1.63 5.20 2.49
CA LYS A 109 0.38 5.06 1.74
C LYS A 109 0.19 3.63 1.23
N ILE A 110 -1.07 3.23 1.17
CA ILE A 110 -1.51 2.01 0.53
C ILE A 110 -2.64 2.34 -0.45
N LYS A 111 -2.71 1.61 -1.55
CA LYS A 111 -3.86 1.54 -2.45
C LYS A 111 -4.08 0.10 -2.87
N ILE A 112 -5.35 -0.30 -2.89
CA ILE A 112 -5.79 -1.66 -3.16
C ILE A 112 -6.73 -1.62 -4.35
N HIS A 113 -6.44 -2.47 -5.31
CA HIS A 113 -7.33 -2.76 -6.44
C HIS A 113 -7.76 -4.22 -6.35
N THR A 114 -9.02 -4.50 -6.61
CA THR A 114 -9.52 -5.87 -6.69
C THR A 114 -10.16 -6.10 -8.04
N TYR A 115 -9.83 -7.22 -8.67
CA TYR A 115 -10.29 -7.63 -9.98
C TYR A 115 -11.12 -8.89 -9.87
N PHE A 116 -12.26 -8.90 -10.55
CA PHE A 116 -13.19 -10.03 -10.57
C PHE A 116 -13.49 -10.40 -12.02
N ASN A 117 -13.70 -11.69 -12.23
CA ASN A 117 -14.26 -12.21 -13.47
C ASN A 117 -15.47 -13.08 -13.12
N ASN A 118 -16.52 -13.02 -13.93
CA ASN A 118 -17.66 -13.93 -13.78
C ASN A 118 -17.58 -15.09 -14.79
N GLU A 119 -18.52 -16.02 -14.69
CA GLU A 119 -18.58 -17.21 -15.57
C GLU A 119 -18.83 -16.86 -17.05
N LEU A 120 -19.24 -15.63 -17.34
CA LEU A 120 -19.49 -15.09 -18.68
C LEU A 120 -18.31 -14.26 -19.21
N ASP A 121 -17.14 -14.34 -18.57
CA ASP A 121 -15.94 -13.55 -18.84
C ASP A 121 -16.14 -12.02 -18.70
N GLU A 122 -17.15 -11.60 -17.94
CA GLU A 122 -17.38 -10.19 -17.63
C GLU A 122 -16.51 -9.75 -16.46
N LYS A 123 -15.61 -8.81 -16.75
CA LYS A 123 -14.66 -8.27 -15.79
C LYS A 123 -15.24 -7.07 -15.05
N THR A 124 -15.00 -7.02 -13.74
CA THR A 124 -15.24 -5.82 -12.92
C THR A 124 -14.03 -5.54 -12.05
N ASP A 125 -13.83 -4.28 -11.72
CA ASP A 125 -12.76 -3.85 -10.84
C ASP A 125 -13.30 -2.95 -9.73
N SER A 126 -12.59 -2.97 -8.61
CA SER A 126 -12.80 -2.04 -7.52
C SER A 126 -11.49 -1.39 -7.12
N LYS A 127 -11.61 -0.14 -6.66
CA LYS A 127 -10.49 0.67 -6.20
C LYS A 127 -10.78 1.21 -4.81
N SER A 128 -9.81 1.10 -3.94
CA SER A 128 -9.89 1.65 -2.60
C SER A 128 -9.86 3.19 -2.61
N LEU A 129 -10.83 3.78 -1.90
CA LEU A 129 -10.97 5.22 -1.69
C LEU A 129 -10.28 5.65 -0.39
N VAL A 130 -10.52 4.90 0.67
CA VAL A 130 -9.96 5.10 2.02
C VAL A 130 -9.32 3.81 2.47
N GLU A 131 -8.14 3.89 3.07
CA GLU A 131 -7.38 2.74 3.55
C GLU A 131 -6.73 3.02 4.91
N ASP A 132 -6.71 2.01 5.77
CA ASP A 132 -5.97 2.02 7.02
C ASP A 132 -5.37 0.64 7.30
N ILE A 133 -4.16 0.63 7.88
CA ILE A 133 -3.49 -0.59 8.35
C ILE A 133 -3.31 -0.43 9.85
N ARG A 134 -3.83 -1.37 10.63
CA ARG A 134 -3.75 -1.36 12.09
C ARG A 134 -3.08 -2.62 12.61
N LEU A 135 -2.19 -2.45 13.57
CA LEU A 135 -1.71 -3.54 14.39
C LEU A 135 -2.78 -3.83 15.44
N GLU A 136 -3.27 -5.06 15.48
CA GLU A 136 -4.26 -5.53 16.44
C GLU A 136 -3.56 -6.14 17.66
N GLU A 137 -4.30 -6.36 18.75
CA GLU A 137 -3.77 -6.86 20.03
C GLU A 137 -3.14 -8.26 19.92
N ASP A 138 -3.59 -9.07 18.95
CA ASP A 138 -3.07 -10.40 18.65
C ASP A 138 -1.73 -10.37 17.88
N GLY A 139 -1.20 -9.18 17.58
CA GLY A 139 0.06 -8.99 16.87
C GLY A 139 -0.06 -9.10 15.35
N PHE A 140 -1.26 -9.29 14.80
CA PHE A 140 -1.51 -9.30 13.37
C PHE A 140 -1.94 -7.92 12.86
N PHE A 141 -1.84 -7.73 11.55
CA PHE A 141 -2.24 -6.49 10.90
C PHE A 141 -3.57 -6.66 10.19
N ASP A 142 -4.52 -5.80 10.51
CA ASP A 142 -5.80 -5.69 9.81
C ASP A 142 -5.79 -4.46 8.89
N ILE A 143 -6.31 -4.64 7.69
CA ILE A 143 -6.42 -3.64 6.64
C ILE A 143 -7.91 -3.30 6.50
N TYR A 144 -8.25 -2.07 6.81
CA TYR A 144 -9.60 -1.53 6.66
C TYR A 144 -9.63 -0.70 5.39
N LEU A 145 -10.58 -0.98 4.50
CA LEU A 145 -10.71 -0.18 3.28
C LEU A 145 -12.16 0.04 2.89
N PHE A 146 -12.46 1.25 2.41
CA PHE A 146 -13.68 1.58 1.70
C PHE A 146 -13.35 1.68 0.22
N TYR A 147 -14.19 1.13 -0.66
CA TYR A 147 -13.92 1.03 -2.09
C TYR A 147 -15.11 1.46 -2.93
N LEU A 148 -14.79 1.83 -4.18
CA LEU A 148 -15.75 1.98 -5.26
C LEU A 148 -15.50 0.86 -6.27
N ASN A 149 -16.56 0.13 -6.64
CA ASN A 149 -16.56 -0.79 -7.76
C ASN A 149 -17.27 -0.09 -8.93
N ASN A 150 -16.62 -0.03 -10.09
CA ASN A 150 -17.13 0.70 -11.25
C ASN A 150 -18.31 0.00 -11.94
N GLY A 151 -18.59 -1.25 -11.56
CA GLY A 151 -19.56 -2.10 -12.23
C GLY A 151 -19.09 -2.52 -13.62
N ASN A 152 -20.04 -2.93 -14.46
CA ASN A 152 -19.86 -3.18 -15.89
C ASN A 152 -20.93 -2.39 -16.67
N LYS A 153 -20.55 -1.83 -17.82
CA LYS A 153 -21.48 -1.13 -18.73
C LYS A 153 -22.41 -2.07 -19.50
N ILE A 154 -22.07 -3.36 -19.57
CA ILE A 154 -22.79 -4.37 -20.38
C ILE A 154 -23.92 -5.00 -19.56
N ASN A 155 -23.67 -5.33 -18.30
CA ASN A 155 -24.59 -6.07 -17.44
C ASN A 155 -25.09 -5.19 -16.30
N SER A 156 -26.38 -4.83 -16.34
CA SER A 156 -27.01 -3.95 -15.34
C SER A 156 -27.06 -4.55 -13.93
N THR A 157 -26.86 -5.87 -13.77
CA THR A 157 -26.75 -6.51 -12.45
C THR A 157 -25.37 -6.30 -11.79
N LEU A 158 -24.38 -5.92 -12.59
CA LEU A 158 -23.04 -5.50 -12.17
C LEU A 158 -23.01 -3.97 -12.08
N ASP A 159 -23.91 -3.39 -11.31
CA ASP A 159 -23.97 -1.95 -11.09
C ASP A 159 -22.77 -1.42 -10.29
N CYS A 160 -22.50 -0.14 -10.50
CA CYS A 160 -21.56 0.63 -9.70
C CYS A 160 -22.04 0.70 -8.25
N HIS A 161 -21.15 0.41 -7.31
CA HIS A 161 -21.48 0.37 -5.89
C HIS A 161 -20.24 0.61 -5.04
N GLU A 162 -20.46 0.94 -3.78
CA GLU A 162 -19.41 1.05 -2.79
C GLU A 162 -19.48 -0.12 -1.81
N GLY A 163 -18.41 -0.30 -1.06
CA GLY A 163 -18.37 -1.27 0.00
C GLY A 163 -17.19 -1.06 0.92
N ALA A 164 -17.13 -1.88 1.96
CA ALA A 164 -16.00 -1.92 2.86
C ALA A 164 -15.45 -3.34 2.98
N ASN A 165 -14.15 -3.43 3.22
CA ASN A 165 -13.48 -4.67 3.60
C ASN A 165 -12.73 -4.48 4.92
N LYS A 166 -12.67 -5.56 5.68
CA LYS A 166 -11.67 -5.79 6.72
C LYS A 166 -10.87 -7.02 6.31
N LEU A 167 -9.60 -6.83 5.93
CA LEU A 167 -8.71 -7.90 5.50
C LEU A 167 -7.55 -8.05 6.49
N ARG A 168 -7.41 -9.23 7.09
CA ARG A 168 -6.26 -9.60 7.90
C ARG A 168 -5.10 -10.03 7.03
N TYR A 169 -3.93 -9.47 7.30
CA TYR A 169 -2.67 -9.89 6.71
C TYR A 169 -2.03 -11.02 7.54
N ILE A 170 -1.86 -12.17 6.89
CA ILE A 170 -1.12 -13.30 7.44
C ILE A 170 0.25 -13.33 6.75
N PRO A 171 1.35 -13.07 7.46
CA PRO A 171 2.68 -13.06 6.85
C PRO A 171 3.07 -14.45 6.34
N ALA A 172 3.90 -14.45 5.30
CA ALA A 172 4.54 -15.68 4.80
C ALA A 172 5.41 -16.30 5.90
N ASN A 173 5.52 -17.62 5.88
CA ASN A 173 6.50 -18.36 6.65
C ASN A 173 7.23 -19.35 5.72
N LYS A 174 8.00 -20.29 6.26
CA LYS A 174 8.76 -21.27 5.46
C LYS A 174 7.87 -22.16 4.59
N ASP A 175 6.64 -22.43 5.04
CA ASP A 175 5.75 -23.44 4.47
C ASP A 175 4.52 -22.84 3.77
N ARG A 176 4.26 -21.54 3.97
CA ARG A 176 3.08 -20.86 3.43
C ARG A 176 3.40 -19.48 2.87
N LYS A 177 2.72 -19.16 1.77
CA LYS A 177 2.70 -17.80 1.20
C LYS A 177 1.93 -16.85 2.13
N ALA A 178 2.21 -15.56 2.00
CA ALA A 178 1.43 -14.56 2.71
C ALA A 178 -0.03 -14.57 2.23
N LYS A 179 -0.98 -14.23 3.11
CA LYS A 179 -2.41 -14.24 2.79
C LYS A 179 -3.09 -12.94 3.17
N LEU A 180 -4.16 -12.62 2.45
CA LEU A 180 -5.16 -11.63 2.85
C LEU A 180 -6.49 -12.36 3.01
N ILE A 181 -7.02 -12.35 4.24
CA ILE A 181 -8.24 -13.08 4.60
C ILE A 181 -9.16 -12.15 5.36
N GLY A 182 -10.45 -12.12 5.06
CA GLY A 182 -11.40 -11.39 5.88
C GLY A 182 -12.77 -11.26 5.26
N HIS A 183 -13.45 -10.16 5.55
CA HIS A 183 -14.85 -9.98 5.21
C HIS A 183 -15.09 -8.69 4.44
N TYR A 184 -16.17 -8.69 3.68
CA TYR A 184 -16.63 -7.53 2.94
C TYR A 184 -18.15 -7.36 3.05
N PHE A 185 -18.60 -6.14 2.84
CA PHE A 185 -20.02 -5.83 2.64
C PHE A 185 -20.17 -4.66 1.66
N THR A 186 -21.28 -4.63 0.93
CA THR A 186 -21.60 -3.59 -0.05
C THR A 186 -22.75 -2.69 0.39
N ASN A 187 -22.88 -1.52 -0.23
CA ASN A 187 -24.01 -0.61 -0.10
C ASN A 187 -25.07 -0.78 -1.20
N ARG A 188 -25.06 -1.92 -1.91
CA ARG A 188 -26.05 -2.24 -2.96
C ARG A 188 -27.47 -2.27 -2.36
N GLN A 189 -28.47 -2.04 -3.23
CA GLN A 189 -29.89 -2.14 -2.86
C GLN A 189 -30.21 -3.49 -2.18
N ILE A 190 -29.72 -4.58 -2.77
CA ILE A 190 -29.61 -5.87 -2.09
C ILE A 190 -28.16 -5.99 -1.63
N GLN A 191 -27.96 -5.78 -0.33
CA GLN A 191 -26.64 -5.87 0.26
C GLN A 191 -26.03 -7.25 0.04
N THR A 192 -24.82 -7.27 -0.48
CA THR A 192 -23.98 -8.47 -0.53
C THR A 192 -22.93 -8.38 0.57
N ARG A 193 -22.65 -9.53 1.18
CA ARG A 193 -21.60 -9.70 2.17
C ARG A 193 -20.96 -11.07 2.00
N GLY A 194 -19.76 -11.21 2.54
CA GLY A 194 -19.10 -12.50 2.50
C GLY A 194 -17.65 -12.44 2.92
N GLU A 195 -16.88 -13.39 2.41
CA GLU A 195 -15.50 -13.64 2.79
C GLU A 195 -14.58 -13.51 1.58
N ILE A 196 -13.37 -13.04 1.84
CA ILE A 196 -12.27 -12.98 0.88
C ILE A 196 -11.14 -13.81 1.45
N GLU A 197 -10.58 -14.70 0.64
CA GLU A 197 -9.37 -15.44 0.97
C GLU A 197 -8.44 -15.45 -0.25
N THR A 198 -7.27 -14.83 -0.10
CA THR A 198 -6.27 -14.76 -1.17
C THR A 198 -4.87 -15.04 -0.66
N GLU A 199 -4.03 -15.60 -1.53
CA GLU A 199 -2.63 -15.89 -1.25
C GLU A 199 -1.74 -15.09 -2.20
N PHE A 200 -0.56 -14.72 -1.71
CA PHE A 200 0.42 -13.97 -2.48
C PHE A 200 0.81 -14.75 -3.75
N GLU A 201 0.70 -14.10 -4.90
CA GLU A 201 1.04 -14.66 -6.20
C GLU A 201 2.38 -14.11 -6.68
N SER A 202 2.53 -12.79 -6.73
CA SER A 202 3.73 -12.17 -7.28
C SER A 202 3.95 -10.73 -6.80
N LYS A 203 5.16 -10.19 -7.00
CA LYS A 203 5.45 -8.76 -6.76
C LYS A 203 4.99 -7.84 -7.90
N ASN A 204 4.72 -8.40 -9.07
CA ASN A 204 4.34 -7.63 -10.25
C ASN A 204 2.83 -7.42 -10.27
N LEU A 205 2.42 -6.16 -10.46
CA LEU A 205 1.02 -5.79 -10.64
C LEU A 205 0.69 -5.87 -12.13
N LYS A 206 -0.44 -6.47 -12.48
CA LYS A 206 -0.97 -6.61 -13.84
C LYS A 206 -2.05 -5.57 -14.15
N GLY A 207 -2.81 -5.13 -13.14
CA GLY A 207 -3.89 -4.17 -13.35
C GLY A 207 -5.18 -4.77 -13.93
N GLU A 208 -5.31 -6.09 -13.96
CA GLU A 208 -6.43 -6.84 -14.54
C GLU A 208 -6.62 -8.20 -13.85
N PHE A 209 -7.73 -8.89 -14.16
CA PHE A 209 -7.94 -10.29 -13.76
C PHE A 209 -6.95 -11.20 -14.49
#